data_AF-A0A9W9YET5-F1
#
_entry.id   AF-A0A9W9YET5-F1
#
_cell.length_a   1.000
_cell.length_b   1.000
_cell.length_c   1.000
_cell.angle_alpha   90.00
_cell.angle_beta   90.00
_cell.angle_gamma   90.00
#
_symmetry.space_group_name_H-M   'P 1'
#
loop_
_entity.id
_entity.type
_entity.pdbx_description
1 polymer ?
#
loop_
_entity_poly.entity_id
_entity_poly.type
_entity_poly.pdbx_seq_one_letter_code
_entity_poly.pdbx_strand_id
1 'polypeptide(L)'
;MAPKKQGTKDRNKILEENKSTLDFYAKVMISVEVTYIIFRFTFFNFNSSWLSWVLLLFGTSLYCGCYKFMESMAKPTYSESGALIDGGMDLNSESGTAEHVKDLIILTAITQGLAIFTDYMWLLLFLAPCRAMYMLWVYLLAPWIFAQPDETEVDPKKQKKMERKMKRSGMM
;
A
#
# COMPACT_ATOMS: atom_id res chain seq x y z
N MET A 1 14.60 7.76 22.41
CA MET A 1 15.00 6.48 21.76
C MET A 1 15.39 6.81 20.33
N ALA A 2 16.67 6.63 19.96
CA ALA A 2 17.10 6.83 18.57
C ALA A 2 16.52 5.73 17.67
N PRO A 3 16.10 6.02 16.43
CA PRO A 3 15.59 5.00 15.52
C PRO A 3 16.73 4.01 15.23
N LYS A 4 16.51 2.73 15.55
CA LYS A 4 17.41 1.64 15.16
C LYS A 4 17.51 1.66 13.63
N LYS A 5 18.68 2.00 13.10
CA LYS A 5 18.97 1.82 11.67
C LYS A 5 18.82 0.34 11.35
N GLN A 6 17.75 0.02 10.61
CA GLN A 6 17.45 -1.33 10.15
C GLN A 6 18.64 -1.81 9.31
N GLY A 7 19.28 -2.90 9.75
CA GLY A 7 20.48 -3.43 9.10
C GLY A 7 20.18 -3.74 7.64
N THR A 8 21.05 -3.29 6.73
CA THR A 8 20.91 -3.49 5.29
C THR A 8 20.87 -4.99 5.00
N LYS A 9 19.68 -5.55 4.74
CA LYS A 9 19.52 -6.95 4.33
C LYS A 9 20.36 -7.22 3.08
N ASP A 10 20.88 -8.44 2.96
CA ASP A 10 21.63 -8.88 1.78
C ASP A 10 20.72 -8.82 0.54
N ARG A 11 21.23 -8.25 -0.56
CA ARG A 11 20.52 -8.06 -1.83
C ARG A 11 20.07 -9.40 -2.44
N ASN A 12 20.89 -10.44 -2.32
CA ASN A 12 20.53 -11.77 -2.80
C ASN A 12 19.36 -12.35 -1.99
N LYS A 13 19.36 -12.11 -0.67
CA LYS A 13 18.28 -12.53 0.22
C LYS A 13 16.98 -11.79 -0.09
N ILE A 14 17.04 -10.48 -0.32
CA ILE A 14 15.87 -9.68 -0.75
C ILE A 14 15.28 -10.24 -2.05
N LEU A 15 16.12 -10.57 -3.03
CA LEU A 15 15.66 -11.14 -4.30
C LEU A 15 14.94 -12.48 -4.10
N GLU A 16 15.48 -13.37 -3.28
CA GLU A 16 14.88 -14.67 -2.99
C GLU A 16 13.56 -14.53 -2.21
N GLU A 17 13.56 -13.69 -1.17
CA GLU A 17 12.37 -13.37 -0.37
C GLU A 17 11.27 -12.76 -1.24
N ASN A 18 11.60 -11.81 -2.13
CA ASN A 18 10.65 -11.20 -3.05
C ASN A 18 10.01 -12.21 -3.99
N LYS A 19 10.81 -13.12 -4.56
CA LYS A 19 10.28 -14.21 -5.42
C LYS A 19 9.33 -15.12 -4.65
N SER A 20 9.71 -15.51 -3.43
CA SER A 20 8.86 -16.34 -2.58
C SER A 20 7.56 -15.63 -2.21
N THR A 21 7.61 -14.31 -1.92
CA THR A 21 6.42 -13.51 -1.60
C THR A 21 5.48 -13.44 -2.81
N LEU A 22 5.99 -13.12 -4.00
CA LEU A 22 5.18 -13.09 -5.21
C LEU A 22 4.51 -14.43 -5.49
N ASP A 23 5.25 -15.53 -5.40
CA ASP A 23 4.73 -16.88 -5.61
C ASP A 23 3.67 -17.26 -4.57
N PHE A 24 3.88 -16.92 -3.30
CA PHE A 24 2.89 -17.12 -2.24
C PHE A 24 1.58 -16.40 -2.56
N TYR A 25 1.63 -15.10 -2.87
CA TYR A 25 0.42 -14.34 -3.18
C TYR A 25 -0.24 -14.80 -4.49
N ALA A 26 0.53 -15.20 -5.50
CA ALA A 26 -0.01 -15.81 -6.72
C ALA A 26 -0.84 -17.06 -6.41
N LYS A 27 -0.30 -17.96 -5.58
CA LYS A 27 -1.00 -19.17 -5.13
C LYS A 27 -2.25 -18.86 -4.32
N VAL A 28 -2.21 -17.84 -3.46
CA VAL A 28 -3.40 -17.39 -2.70
C VAL A 28 -4.49 -16.90 -3.65
N MET A 29 -4.17 -16.00 -4.58
CA MET A 29 -5.15 -15.45 -5.53
C MET A 29 -5.75 -16.55 -6.41
N ILE A 30 -4.93 -17.43 -6.99
CA ILE A 30 -5.40 -18.54 -7.83
C ILE A 30 -6.25 -19.52 -7.03
N SER A 31 -5.83 -19.88 -5.81
CA SER A 31 -6.55 -20.87 -5.01
C SER A 31 -7.95 -20.38 -4.60
N VAL A 32 -8.07 -19.11 -4.21
CA VAL A 32 -9.37 -18.50 -3.86
C VAL A 32 -10.25 -18.33 -5.10
N GLU A 33 -9.70 -17.89 -6.23
CA GLU A 33 -10.44 -17.74 -7.49
C GLU A 33 -11.04 -19.07 -7.95
N VAL A 34 -10.20 -20.11 -8.00
CA VAL A 34 -10.61 -21.45 -8.41
C VAL A 34 -11.65 -22.02 -7.44
N THR A 35 -11.44 -21.86 -6.13
CA THR A 35 -12.40 -22.31 -5.11
C THR A 35 -13.75 -21.60 -5.28
N TYR A 36 -13.74 -20.28 -5.50
CA TYR A 36 -14.95 -19.50 -5.71
C TYR A 36 -15.76 -20.03 -6.89
N ILE A 37 -15.11 -20.20 -8.05
CA ILE A 37 -15.77 -20.67 -9.28
C ILE A 37 -16.34 -22.08 -9.08
N ILE A 38 -15.53 -23.01 -8.57
CA ILE A 38 -15.95 -24.42 -8.39
C ILE A 38 -17.13 -24.53 -7.43
N PHE A 39 -17.07 -23.86 -6.28
CA PHE A 39 -18.14 -23.94 -5.28
C PHE A 39 -19.44 -23.29 -5.77
N ARG A 40 -19.36 -22.10 -6.38
CA ARG A 40 -20.53 -21.42 -6.99
C ARG A 40 -21.16 -22.27 -8.09
N PHE A 41 -20.35 -22.89 -8.93
CA PHE A 41 -20.83 -23.76 -10.01
C PHE A 41 -21.51 -25.02 -9.45
N THR A 42 -20.89 -25.68 -8.48
CA THR A 42 -21.36 -26.98 -7.94
C THR A 42 -22.60 -26.85 -7.06
N PHE A 43 -22.63 -25.90 -6.13
CA PHE A 43 -23.65 -25.86 -5.07
C PHE A 43 -24.78 -24.87 -5.35
N PHE A 44 -24.54 -23.85 -6.16
CA PHE A 44 -25.51 -22.79 -6.41
C PHE A 44 -26.06 -22.82 -7.85
N ASN A 45 -25.80 -23.91 -8.60
CA ASN A 45 -26.26 -24.13 -9.98
C ASN A 45 -26.05 -22.93 -10.90
N PHE A 46 -24.97 -22.18 -10.66
CA PHE A 46 -24.71 -20.96 -11.38
C PHE A 46 -25.92 -19.99 -11.40
N ASN A 47 -26.64 -19.84 -10.28
CA ASN A 47 -27.65 -18.80 -10.05
C ASN A 47 -26.96 -17.43 -9.88
N SER A 48 -26.08 -17.13 -10.82
CA SER A 48 -25.24 -15.95 -10.89
C SER A 48 -25.97 -14.98 -11.76
N SER A 49 -26.51 -13.96 -11.10
CA SER A 49 -26.90 -12.74 -11.79
C SER A 49 -25.73 -12.23 -12.63
N TRP A 50 -26.01 -11.48 -13.69
CA TRP A 50 -24.99 -10.75 -14.46
C TRP A 50 -24.00 -9.99 -13.56
N LEU A 51 -24.49 -9.45 -12.43
CA LEU A 51 -23.67 -8.73 -11.45
C LEU A 51 -22.58 -9.62 -10.82
N SER A 52 -22.88 -10.88 -10.53
CA SER A 52 -21.92 -11.81 -9.90
C SER A 52 -20.69 -12.06 -10.81
N TRP A 53 -20.90 -12.08 -12.13
CA TRP A 53 -19.81 -12.16 -13.11
C TRP A 53 -18.99 -10.88 -13.20
N VAL A 54 -19.66 -9.73 -13.21
CA VAL A 54 -18.98 -8.42 -13.23
C VAL A 54 -18.11 -8.26 -11.98
N LEU A 55 -18.61 -8.65 -10.82
CA LEU A 55 -17.87 -8.62 -9.55
C LEU A 55 -16.68 -9.59 -9.56
N LEU A 56 -16.86 -10.80 -10.11
CA LEU A 56 -15.75 -11.74 -10.30
C LEU A 56 -14.65 -11.12 -11.18
N LEU A 57 -15.00 -10.63 -12.38
CA LEU A 57 -14.04 -10.00 -13.29
C LEU A 57 -13.34 -8.78 -12.67
N PHE A 58 -14.07 -8.02 -11.86
CA PHE A 58 -13.51 -6.92 -11.09
C PHE A 58 -12.47 -7.41 -10.07
N GLY A 59 -12.79 -8.46 -9.29
CA GLY A 59 -11.84 -9.12 -8.38
C GLY A 59 -10.61 -9.66 -9.11
N THR A 60 -10.78 -10.36 -10.22
CA THR A 60 -9.68 -10.87 -11.05
C THR A 60 -8.79 -9.72 -11.55
N SER A 61 -9.39 -8.61 -11.99
CA SER A 61 -8.66 -7.43 -12.46
C SER A 61 -7.87 -6.76 -11.33
N LEU A 62 -8.44 -6.70 -10.11
CA LEU A 62 -7.75 -6.22 -8.92
C LEU A 62 -6.53 -7.09 -8.58
N TYR A 63 -6.67 -8.41 -8.59
CA TYR A 63 -5.54 -9.33 -8.39
C TYR A 63 -4.43 -9.12 -9.43
N CYS A 64 -4.80 -9.08 -10.71
CA CYS A 64 -3.84 -8.82 -11.79
C CYS A 64 -3.11 -7.50 -11.59
N GLY A 65 -3.83 -6.42 -11.28
CA GLY A 65 -3.26 -5.11 -11.01
C GLY A 65 -2.31 -5.11 -9.80
N CYS A 66 -2.74 -5.67 -8.67
CA CYS A 66 -1.93 -5.72 -7.45
C CYS A 66 -0.67 -6.57 -7.66
N TYR A 67 -0.80 -7.73 -8.32
CA TYR A 67 0.33 -8.60 -8.62
C TYR A 67 1.35 -7.93 -9.52
N LYS A 68 0.90 -7.32 -10.63
CA LYS A 68 1.77 -6.60 -11.56
C LYS A 68 2.46 -5.43 -10.88
N PHE A 69 1.77 -4.75 -9.98
CA PHE A 69 2.37 -3.68 -9.19
C PHE A 69 3.43 -4.22 -8.22
N MET A 70 3.17 -5.31 -7.48
CA MET A 70 4.19 -5.95 -6.62
C MET A 70 5.40 -6.46 -7.41
N GLU A 71 5.16 -7.11 -8.55
CA GLU A 71 6.21 -7.58 -9.46
C GLU A 71 7.09 -6.41 -9.93
N SER A 72 6.48 -5.26 -10.24
CA SER A 72 7.23 -4.06 -10.62
C SER A 72 8.09 -3.50 -9.48
N MET A 73 7.61 -3.55 -8.22
CA MET A 73 8.35 -3.11 -7.04
C MET A 73 9.54 -4.03 -6.73
N ALA A 74 9.36 -5.34 -6.93
CA ALA A 74 10.37 -6.36 -6.68
C ALA A 74 11.37 -6.56 -7.83
N LYS A 75 11.30 -5.76 -8.91
CA LYS A 75 12.12 -5.97 -10.11
C LYS A 75 13.62 -5.80 -9.80
N PRO A 76 14.45 -6.85 -9.98
CA PRO A 76 15.89 -6.75 -9.76
C PRO A 76 16.60 -6.00 -10.89
N THR A 77 17.75 -5.41 -10.56
CA THR A 77 18.66 -4.76 -11.50
C THR A 77 20.01 -5.46 -11.50
N TYR A 78 20.51 -5.79 -12.69
CA TYR A 78 21.78 -6.48 -12.91
C TYR A 78 22.77 -5.59 -13.66
N SER A 79 24.07 -5.82 -13.45
CA SER A 79 25.14 -5.17 -14.20
C SER A 79 25.29 -5.78 -15.58
N GLU A 80 26.04 -5.10 -16.46
CA GLU A 80 26.43 -5.63 -17.78
C GLU A 80 27.23 -6.95 -17.68
N SER A 81 27.92 -7.16 -16.56
CA SER A 81 28.63 -8.41 -16.24
C SER A 81 27.73 -9.52 -15.66
N GLY A 82 26.43 -9.25 -15.46
CA GLY A 82 25.46 -10.20 -14.89
C GLY A 82 25.44 -10.27 -13.36
N ALA A 83 26.19 -9.41 -12.67
CA ALA A 83 26.17 -9.35 -11.21
C ALA A 83 24.92 -8.60 -10.71
N LEU A 84 24.33 -9.05 -9.61
CA LEU A 84 23.16 -8.40 -9.01
C LEU A 84 23.55 -7.03 -8.40
N ILE A 85 23.02 -5.94 -8.97
CA ILE A 85 23.22 -4.58 -8.45
C ILE A 85 22.18 -4.28 -7.36
N ASP A 86 20.93 -4.62 -7.60
CA ASP A 86 19.80 -4.36 -6.69
C ASP A 86 18.79 -5.50 -6.76
N GLY A 87 18.31 -5.96 -5.60
CA GLY A 87 17.27 -6.99 -5.48
C GLY A 87 15.85 -6.46 -5.68
N GLY A 88 15.70 -5.13 -5.85
CA GLY A 88 14.41 -4.44 -5.89
C GLY A 88 13.95 -4.03 -4.50
N MET A 89 12.76 -3.43 -4.41
CA MET A 89 12.16 -3.07 -3.13
C MET A 89 11.82 -4.33 -2.34
N ASP A 90 12.25 -4.40 -1.08
CA ASP A 90 11.91 -5.52 -0.19
C ASP A 90 10.42 -5.48 0.13
N LEU A 91 9.66 -6.42 -0.45
CA LEU A 91 8.22 -6.55 -0.28
C LEU A 91 7.81 -6.95 1.15
N ASN A 92 8.75 -7.47 1.94
CA ASN A 92 8.54 -7.91 3.33
C ASN A 92 8.99 -6.88 4.36
N SER A 93 9.31 -5.66 3.92
CA SER A 93 9.59 -4.55 4.83
C SER A 93 8.37 -4.23 5.71
N GLU A 94 8.62 -3.90 6.98
CA GLU A 94 7.59 -3.59 8.00
C GLU A 94 6.84 -2.27 7.75
N SER A 95 7.29 -1.47 6.80
CA SER A 95 6.67 -0.21 6.43
C SER A 95 6.90 0.07 4.96
N GLY A 96 5.83 0.36 4.22
CA GLY A 96 5.91 0.80 2.83
C GLY A 96 4.70 0.42 2.00
N THR A 97 4.71 0.86 0.73
CA THR A 97 3.60 0.66 -0.20
C THR A 97 3.29 -0.82 -0.45
N ALA A 98 4.28 -1.71 -0.36
CA ALA A 98 4.11 -3.15 -0.54
C ALA A 98 3.16 -3.77 0.51
N GLU A 99 3.15 -3.27 1.75
CA GLU A 99 2.21 -3.72 2.79
C GLU A 99 0.77 -3.46 2.38
N HIS A 100 0.45 -2.25 1.94
CA HIS A 100 -0.91 -1.89 1.51
C HIS A 100 -1.39 -2.70 0.31
N VAL A 101 -0.48 -3.08 -0.58
CA VAL A 101 -0.83 -3.92 -1.75
C VAL A 101 -1.10 -5.36 -1.32
N LYS A 102 -0.30 -5.89 -0.39
CA LYS A 102 -0.56 -7.20 0.24
C LYS A 102 -1.90 -7.20 0.98
N ASP A 103 -2.18 -6.16 1.76
CA ASP A 103 -3.45 -6.00 2.47
C ASP A 103 -4.63 -5.97 1.50
N LEU A 104 -4.49 -5.29 0.36
CA LEU A 104 -5.53 -5.25 -0.67
C LEU A 104 -5.78 -6.64 -1.29
N ILE A 105 -4.72 -7.43 -1.53
CA ILE A 105 -4.87 -8.80 -2.03
C ILE A 105 -5.55 -9.69 -0.98
N ILE A 106 -5.14 -9.61 0.29
CA ILE A 106 -5.76 -10.39 1.37
C ILE A 106 -7.21 -9.99 1.59
N LEU A 107 -7.51 -8.69 1.58
CA LEU A 107 -8.89 -8.20 1.68
C LEU A 107 -9.75 -8.74 0.53
N THR A 108 -9.23 -8.71 -0.70
CA THR A 108 -9.92 -9.25 -1.87
C THR A 108 -10.13 -10.75 -1.76
N ALA A 109 -9.12 -11.50 -1.30
CA ALA A 109 -9.20 -12.95 -1.08
C ALA A 109 -10.24 -13.33 -0.02
N ILE A 110 -10.26 -12.64 1.12
CA ILE A 110 -11.26 -12.85 2.16
C ILE A 110 -12.66 -12.49 1.64
N THR A 111 -12.77 -11.34 0.96
CA THR A 111 -14.03 -10.88 0.37
C THR A 111 -14.60 -11.91 -0.59
N GLN A 112 -13.77 -12.42 -1.49
CA GLN A 112 -14.18 -13.41 -2.48
C GLN A 112 -14.52 -14.76 -1.84
N GLY A 113 -13.73 -15.21 -0.85
CA GLY A 113 -14.02 -16.44 -0.10
C GLY A 113 -15.39 -16.37 0.61
N LEU A 114 -15.72 -15.23 1.21
CA LEU A 114 -17.04 -15.01 1.82
C LEU A 114 -18.13 -14.83 0.76
N ALA A 115 -17.80 -14.19 -0.36
CA ALA A 115 -18.72 -13.97 -1.47
C ALA A 115 -19.19 -15.25 -2.13
N ILE A 116 -18.55 -16.41 -1.88
CA ILE A 116 -19.08 -17.72 -2.29
C ILE A 116 -20.53 -17.87 -1.84
N PHE A 117 -20.83 -17.49 -0.59
CA PHE A 117 -22.15 -17.68 0.02
C PHE A 117 -23.14 -16.55 -0.31
N THR A 118 -22.66 -15.33 -0.55
CA THR A 118 -23.52 -14.16 -0.79
C THR A 118 -22.78 -13.00 -1.48
N ASP A 119 -23.38 -12.46 -2.55
CA ASP A 119 -22.78 -11.36 -3.32
C ASP A 119 -22.62 -10.06 -2.52
N TYR A 120 -23.35 -9.87 -1.43
CA TYR A 120 -23.20 -8.69 -0.57
C TYR A 120 -21.81 -8.59 0.07
N MET A 121 -21.06 -9.69 0.16
CA MET A 121 -19.71 -9.66 0.73
C MET A 121 -18.74 -8.83 -0.10
N TRP A 122 -18.99 -8.64 -1.41
CA TRP A 122 -18.21 -7.73 -2.25
C TRP A 122 -18.18 -6.29 -1.74
N LEU A 123 -19.15 -5.89 -0.90
CA LEU A 123 -19.14 -4.58 -0.23
C LEU A 123 -17.95 -4.40 0.73
N LEU A 124 -17.33 -5.49 1.22
CA LEU A 124 -16.11 -5.40 2.04
C LEU A 124 -14.95 -4.74 1.29
N LEU A 125 -14.94 -4.77 -0.04
CA LEU A 125 -13.93 -4.05 -0.83
C LEU A 125 -14.02 -2.53 -0.65
N PHE A 126 -15.14 -1.97 -0.19
CA PHE A 126 -15.21 -0.54 0.17
C PHE A 126 -14.31 -0.17 1.37
N LEU A 127 -13.82 -1.15 2.14
CA LEU A 127 -12.81 -0.88 3.16
C LEU A 127 -11.50 -0.32 2.56
N ALA A 128 -11.14 -0.72 1.33
CA ALA A 128 -9.97 -0.21 0.64
C ALA A 128 -10.03 1.31 0.33
N PRO A 129 -11.07 1.84 -0.37
CA PRO A 129 -11.20 3.28 -0.58
C PRO A 129 -11.42 4.03 0.73
N CYS A 130 -12.13 3.47 1.71
CA CYS A 130 -12.24 4.07 3.05
C CYS A 130 -10.86 4.25 3.70
N ARG A 131 -9.99 3.23 3.63
CA ARG A 131 -8.61 3.31 4.12
C ARG A 131 -7.79 4.34 3.35
N ALA A 132 -7.91 4.39 2.03
CA ALA A 132 -7.21 5.37 1.20
C ALA A 132 -7.64 6.82 1.53
N MET A 133 -8.95 7.07 1.70
CA MET A 133 -9.48 8.36 2.12
C MET A 133 -9.00 8.75 3.53
N TYR A 134 -8.95 7.79 4.46
CA TYR A 134 -8.41 8.02 5.79
C TYR A 134 -6.93 8.43 5.74
N MET A 135 -6.11 7.74 4.94
CA MET A 135 -4.70 8.10 4.77
C MET A 135 -4.55 9.49 4.12
N LEU A 136 -5.34 9.80 3.10
CA LEU A 136 -5.37 11.13 2.48
C LEU A 136 -5.74 12.22 3.51
N TRP A 137 -6.73 11.94 4.36
CA TRP A 137 -7.14 12.86 5.41
C TRP A 137 -6.02 13.10 6.42
N VAL A 138 -5.45 12.04 7.00
CA VAL A 138 -4.45 12.14 8.08
C VAL A 138 -3.13 12.72 7.60
N TYR A 139 -2.67 12.37 6.39
CA TYR A 139 -1.32 12.73 5.95
C TYR A 139 -1.27 13.99 5.07
N LEU A 140 -2.36 14.37 4.40
CA LEU A 140 -2.37 15.54 3.50
C LEU A 140 -3.34 16.62 3.98
N LEU A 141 -4.62 16.29 4.17
CA LEU A 141 -5.64 17.31 4.41
C LEU A 141 -5.59 17.88 5.84
N ALA A 142 -5.56 17.02 6.86
CA ALA A 142 -5.54 17.45 8.25
C ALA A 142 -4.31 18.30 8.58
N PRO A 143 -3.07 17.92 8.21
CA PRO A 143 -1.91 18.76 8.45
C PRO A 143 -1.98 20.10 7.72
N TRP A 144 -2.55 20.16 6.51
CA TRP A 144 -2.70 21.41 5.77
C TRP A 144 -3.79 22.33 6.36
N ILE A 145 -4.93 21.78 6.76
CA ILE A 145 -6.06 22.54 7.34
C ILE A 145 -5.74 23.01 8.77
N PHE A 146 -5.10 22.14 9.55
CA PHE A 146 -4.81 22.38 10.97
C PHE A 146 -3.33 22.71 11.22
N ALA A 147 -2.58 23.07 10.16
CA ALA A 147 -1.25 23.65 10.32
C ALA A 147 -1.40 24.88 11.20
N GLN A 148 -0.85 24.82 12.41
CA GLN A 148 -0.66 26.03 13.19
C GLN A 148 0.30 26.91 12.40
N PRO A 149 0.04 28.23 12.29
CA PRO A 149 1.05 29.13 11.74
C PRO A 149 2.31 28.87 12.54
N ASP A 150 3.45 28.66 11.86
CA ASP A 150 4.73 28.55 12.54
C ASP A 150 4.81 29.69 13.55
N GLU A 151 4.63 29.36 14.83
CA GLU A 151 5.12 30.18 15.91
C GLU A 151 6.61 30.11 15.68
N THR A 152 7.07 31.03 14.84
CA THR A 152 8.46 31.36 14.74
C THR A 152 8.83 31.69 16.18
N GLU A 153 9.38 30.70 16.88
CA GLU A 153 10.50 30.93 17.78
C GLU A 153 11.46 31.75 16.93
N VAL A 154 11.28 33.06 16.99
CA VAL A 154 12.12 33.98 16.28
C VAL A 154 13.48 33.69 16.90
N ASP A 155 14.33 33.01 16.13
CA ASP A 155 15.73 32.79 16.47
C ASP A 155 16.21 34.06 17.19
N PRO A 156 16.72 33.99 18.43
CA PRO A 156 17.03 35.17 19.24
C PRO A 156 17.94 36.17 18.48
N LYS A 157 18.65 35.71 17.44
CA LYS A 157 19.38 36.55 16.48
C LYS A 157 18.49 37.36 15.52
N LYS A 158 17.40 36.79 14.99
CA LYS A 158 16.42 37.51 14.17
C LYS A 158 15.59 38.48 15.02
N GLN A 159 15.25 38.12 16.26
CA GLN A 159 14.51 38.97 17.21
C GLN A 159 15.34 40.21 17.55
N LYS A 160 16.62 40.02 17.94
CA LYS A 160 17.57 41.13 18.16
C LYS A 160 17.80 42.00 16.93
N LYS A 161 17.76 41.43 15.71
CA LYS A 161 17.91 42.20 14.47
C LYS A 161 16.66 43.01 14.14
N MET A 162 15.47 42.48 14.45
CA MET A 162 14.19 43.18 14.33
C MET A 162 14.09 44.32 15.36
N GLU A 163 14.42 44.06 16.62
CA GLU A 163 14.48 45.09 17.68
C GLU A 163 15.48 46.20 17.37
N ARG A 164 16.67 45.85 16.85
CA ARG A 164 17.67 46.84 16.41
C ARG A 164 17.18 47.69 15.23
N LYS A 165 16.33 47.15 14.36
CA LYS A 165 15.71 47.92 13.28
C LYS A 165 14.58 48.82 13.81
N MET A 166 13.73 48.33 14.70
CA MET A 166 12.63 49.11 15.30
C MET A 166 13.15 50.30 16.11
N LYS A 167 14.23 50.12 16.88
CA LYS A 167 14.90 51.22 17.60
C LYS A 167 15.54 52.27 16.68
N ARG A 168 15.91 51.89 15.45
CA ARG A 168 16.47 52.82 14.45
C ARG A 168 15.39 53.53 13.64
N SER A 169 14.21 52.94 13.51
CA SER A 169 13.06 53.56 12.83
C SER A 169 12.18 54.41 13.75
N GLY A 170 12.57 54.59 15.03
CA GLY A 170 11.89 55.51 15.96
C GLY A 170 10.47 55.09 16.36
N MET A 171 10.12 53.83 16.23
CA MET A 171 8.79 53.29 16.57
C MET A 171 8.72 52.71 18.00
N MET A 172 9.55 53.23 18.91
CA MET A 172 9.48 52.98 20.36
C MET A 172 9.72 54.28 21.10
#